data_AF-A0A645J2Z9-F1
#
_entry.id   AF-A0A645J2Z9-F1
#
_cell.length_a   1.000
_cell.length_b   1.000
_cell.length_c   1.000
_cell.angle_alpha   90.00
_cell.angle_beta   90.00
_cell.angle_gamma   90.00
#
_symmetry.space_group_name_H-M   'P 1'
#
loop_
_entity.id
_entity.type
_entity.pdbx_description
1 polymer ?
#
loop_
_entity_poly.entity_id
_entity_poly.type
_entity_poly.pdbx_seq_one_letter_code
_entity_poly.pdbx_strand_id
1 'polypeptide(L)'
;MPTYRINGTESPLLLKSGTPNFFWLAWQARSFMSQKYGQEIPDKAVSLTINSRSGRTQNHLHIHISCLRTDVRKQLDDNLAKISTRWLPLPGGLRGHEYLARRVTENELAQRSPFMMLAEEVPDAREHMGSYALAMVRQSDESFVLLATQRNLLALNLASAEEIQDHQCDILR
;
A
#
# COMPACT_ATOMS: atom_id res chain seq x y z
N MET A 1 -2.26 -3.08 -13.91
CA MET A 1 -1.79 -4.50 -13.92
C MET A 1 -0.65 -4.62 -14.92
N PRO A 2 0.32 -5.54 -14.73
CA PRO A 2 1.38 -5.78 -15.72
C PRO A 2 0.82 -6.44 -16.97
N THR A 3 1.43 -6.17 -18.12
CA THR A 3 1.09 -6.76 -19.43
C THR A 3 1.76 -8.13 -19.67
N TYR A 4 2.54 -8.62 -18.70
CA TYR A 4 3.16 -9.93 -18.67
C TYR A 4 2.91 -10.58 -17.31
N ARG A 5 3.14 -11.90 -17.22
CA ARG A 5 2.75 -12.69 -16.05
C ARG A 5 3.56 -12.32 -14.80
N ILE A 6 2.87 -11.76 -13.81
CA ILE A 6 3.30 -11.64 -12.42
C ILE A 6 2.08 -12.00 -11.59
N ASN A 7 2.16 -13.01 -10.72
CA ASN A 7 0.96 -13.49 -10.03
C ASN A 7 0.51 -12.56 -8.90
N GLY A 8 1.46 -11.96 -8.16
CA GLY A 8 1.16 -11.19 -6.96
C GLY A 8 2.39 -10.89 -6.10
N THR A 9 2.17 -10.54 -4.83
CA THR A 9 3.24 -10.18 -3.87
C THR A 9 4.30 -11.27 -3.69
N GLU A 10 3.93 -12.53 -3.91
CA GLU A 10 4.85 -13.68 -3.83
C GLU A 10 5.81 -13.80 -5.02
N SER A 11 5.64 -13.00 -6.08
CA SER A 11 6.44 -13.14 -7.28
C SER A 11 7.88 -12.66 -7.06
N PRO A 12 8.91 -13.50 -7.30
CA PRO A 12 10.31 -13.07 -7.17
C PRO A 12 10.69 -12.00 -8.20
N LEU A 13 9.89 -11.82 -9.25
CA LEU A 13 10.09 -10.74 -10.22
C LEU A 13 9.96 -9.37 -9.55
N LEU A 14 9.16 -9.21 -8.50
CA LEU A 14 9.01 -7.92 -7.80
C LEU A 14 10.29 -7.46 -7.10
N LEU A 15 11.26 -8.37 -6.92
CA LEU A 15 12.55 -8.09 -6.27
C LEU A 15 13.70 -7.92 -7.27
N LYS A 16 13.41 -7.83 -8.58
CA LYS A 16 14.41 -7.55 -9.61
C LYS A 16 14.46 -6.05 -9.90
N SER A 17 15.66 -5.50 -10.00
CA SER A 17 15.88 -4.07 -10.28
C SER A 17 15.26 -3.59 -11.60
N GLY A 18 15.15 -4.47 -12.59
CA GLY A 18 14.51 -4.16 -13.88
C GLY A 18 12.98 -4.22 -13.88
N THR A 19 12.34 -4.62 -12.79
CA THR A 19 10.88 -4.71 -12.73
C THR A 19 10.29 -3.32 -12.54
N PRO A 20 9.28 -2.92 -13.34
CA PRO A 20 8.64 -1.62 -13.21
C PRO A 20 8.10 -1.38 -11.80
N ASN A 21 8.20 -0.14 -11.31
CA ASN A 21 7.60 0.23 -10.05
C ASN A 21 6.08 0.37 -10.20
N PHE A 22 5.35 -0.73 -10.00
CA PHE A 22 3.90 -0.76 -10.18
C PHE A 22 3.15 0.15 -9.22
N PHE A 23 3.66 0.39 -8.01
CA PHE A 23 3.07 1.36 -7.08
C PHE A 23 3.17 2.78 -7.62
N TRP A 24 4.34 3.15 -8.17
CA TRP A 24 4.51 4.45 -8.80
C TRP A 24 3.63 4.62 -10.05
N LEU A 25 3.59 3.60 -10.91
CA LEU A 25 2.70 3.60 -12.08
C LEU A 25 1.22 3.73 -11.67
N ALA A 26 0.81 3.01 -10.63
CA ALA A 26 -0.55 3.11 -10.09
C ALA A 26 -0.83 4.50 -9.49
N TRP A 27 0.14 5.14 -8.85
CA TRP A 27 0.01 6.52 -8.36
C TRP A 27 -0.22 7.50 -9.50
N GLN A 28 0.51 7.38 -10.61
CA GLN A 28 0.29 8.23 -11.79
C GLN A 28 -1.08 7.97 -12.44
N ALA A 29 -1.60 6.75 -12.33
CA ALA A 29 -2.91 6.37 -12.84
C ALA A 29 -4.09 6.83 -11.96
N ARG A 30 -3.86 7.45 -10.80
CA ARG A 30 -4.96 7.92 -9.92
C ARG A 30 -5.88 8.95 -10.59
N SER A 31 -5.40 9.66 -11.61
CA SER A 31 -6.20 10.62 -12.39
C SER A 31 -7.42 9.99 -13.04
N PHE A 32 -7.41 8.68 -13.32
CA PHE A 32 -8.60 7.96 -13.78
C PHE A 32 -9.74 7.98 -12.76
N MET A 33 -9.44 8.07 -11.46
CA MET A 33 -10.48 8.26 -10.44
C MET A 33 -11.16 9.61 -10.62
N SER A 34 -10.40 10.70 -10.73
CA SER A 34 -10.95 12.06 -10.95
C SER A 34 -11.75 12.15 -12.25
N GLN A 35 -11.27 11.54 -13.34
CA GLN A 35 -12.00 11.48 -14.61
C GLN A 35 -13.37 10.81 -14.46
N LYS A 36 -13.43 9.70 -13.71
CA LYS A 36 -14.68 8.98 -13.45
C LYS A 36 -15.59 9.73 -12.47
N TYR A 37 -15.00 10.42 -11.49
CA TYR A 37 -15.73 11.18 -10.47
C TYR A 37 -16.32 12.49 -11.03
N GLY A 38 -15.75 13.02 -12.12
CA GLY A 38 -16.19 14.25 -12.78
C GLY A 38 -15.61 15.52 -12.18
N GLN A 39 -14.79 15.40 -11.13
CA GLN A 39 -14.06 16.50 -10.49
C GLN A 39 -12.75 15.98 -9.89
N GLU A 40 -11.86 16.91 -9.53
CA GLU A 40 -10.58 16.56 -8.92
C GLU A 40 -10.79 15.84 -7.58
N ILE A 41 -10.17 14.66 -7.43
CA ILE A 41 -10.09 13.97 -6.15
C ILE A 41 -8.79 14.39 -5.46
N PRO A 42 -8.83 14.92 -4.23
CA PRO A 42 -7.62 15.26 -3.49
C PRO A 42 -6.71 14.04 -3.30
N ASP A 43 -5.41 14.20 -3.51
CA ASP A 43 -4.43 13.13 -3.33
C ASP A 43 -4.50 12.46 -1.95
N LYS A 44 -4.85 13.23 -0.92
CA LYS A 44 -4.98 12.74 0.47
C LYS A 44 -6.14 11.77 0.67
N ALA A 45 -7.10 11.74 -0.25
CA ALA A 45 -8.20 10.79 -0.28
C ALA A 45 -7.85 9.50 -1.05
N VAL A 46 -6.76 9.46 -1.81
CA VAL A 46 -6.38 8.29 -2.61
C VAL A 46 -5.51 7.32 -1.80
N SER A 47 -5.74 6.04 -2.01
CA SER A 47 -4.92 4.95 -1.50
C SER A 47 -4.62 3.93 -2.59
N LEU A 48 -3.43 3.35 -2.53
CA LEU A 48 -3.03 2.22 -3.36
C LEU A 48 -2.85 1.00 -2.46
N THR A 49 -3.42 -0.15 -2.82
CA THR A 49 -3.27 -1.37 -2.02
C THR A 49 -3.01 -2.59 -2.91
N ILE A 50 -2.32 -3.58 -2.37
CA ILE A 50 -2.18 -4.89 -2.96
C ILE A 50 -2.32 -5.96 -1.89
N ASN A 51 -3.22 -6.91 -2.13
CA ASN A 51 -3.49 -8.01 -1.22
C ASN A 51 -2.48 -9.15 -1.41
N SER A 52 -2.21 -9.88 -0.33
CA SER A 52 -1.40 -11.10 -0.36
C SER A 52 -2.13 -12.21 -1.12
N ARG A 53 -1.47 -13.35 -1.32
CA ARG A 53 -2.11 -14.54 -1.92
C ARG A 53 -3.34 -15.01 -1.13
N SER A 54 -3.35 -14.83 0.19
CA SER A 54 -4.49 -15.27 1.03
C SER A 54 -5.63 -14.25 1.07
N GLY A 55 -5.36 -12.99 0.72
CA GLY A 55 -6.33 -11.90 0.73
C GLY A 55 -6.92 -11.58 -0.65
N ARG A 56 -6.71 -12.44 -1.67
CA ARG A 56 -7.17 -12.17 -3.04
C ARG A 56 -7.74 -13.41 -3.71
N THR A 57 -8.53 -13.18 -4.77
CA THR A 57 -9.14 -14.23 -5.59
C THR A 57 -8.48 -14.36 -6.97
N GLN A 58 -7.83 -13.30 -7.47
CA GLN A 58 -7.20 -13.26 -8.78
C GLN A 58 -5.69 -13.55 -8.67
N ASN A 59 -5.17 -14.35 -9.60
CA ASN A 59 -3.76 -14.76 -9.65
C ASN A 59 -2.95 -14.01 -10.73
N HIS A 60 -3.19 -12.71 -10.83
CA HIS A 60 -2.40 -11.78 -11.63
C HIS A 60 -2.25 -10.46 -10.86
N LEU A 61 -1.06 -9.86 -10.86
CA LEU A 61 -0.72 -8.71 -10.03
C LEU A 61 -1.66 -7.53 -10.34
N HIS A 62 -2.41 -7.10 -9.32
CA HIS A 62 -3.28 -5.94 -9.38
C HIS A 62 -3.09 -5.09 -8.13
N ILE A 63 -3.00 -3.78 -8.36
CA ILE A 63 -3.00 -2.76 -7.30
C ILE A 63 -4.36 -2.08 -7.38
N HIS A 64 -5.06 -2.03 -6.26
CA HIS A 64 -6.33 -1.34 -6.14
C HIS A 64 -6.05 0.14 -5.94
N ILE A 65 -6.63 0.97 -6.80
CA ILE A 65 -6.58 2.43 -6.69
C ILE A 65 -7.98 2.87 -6.27
N SER A 66 -8.12 3.35 -5.04
CA SER A 66 -9.44 3.70 -4.49
C SER A 66 -9.34 4.72 -3.37
N CYS A 67 -10.49 5.16 -2.85
CA CYS A 67 -10.53 6.10 -1.75
C CYS A 67 -10.07 5.43 -0.45
N LEU A 68 -9.32 6.17 0.36
CA LEU A 68 -8.94 5.77 1.70
C LEU A 68 -10.15 5.90 2.64
N ARG A 69 -10.31 4.98 3.59
CA ARG A 69 -11.32 5.15 4.64
C ARG A 69 -11.02 6.38 5.50
N THR A 70 -12.06 7.08 5.92
CA THR A 70 -11.95 8.29 6.77
C THR A 70 -11.30 7.99 8.14
N ASP A 71 -11.61 6.84 8.75
CA ASP A 71 -11.01 6.41 10.01
C ASP A 71 -9.50 6.16 9.87
N VAL A 72 -9.08 5.51 8.79
CA VAL A 72 -7.66 5.27 8.47
C VAL A 72 -6.94 6.58 8.18
N ARG A 73 -7.53 7.49 7.39
CA ARG A 73 -6.97 8.84 7.14
C ARG A 73 -6.62 9.53 8.45
N LYS A 74 -7.59 9.58 9.37
CA LYS A 74 -7.41 10.20 10.68
C LYS A 74 -6.29 9.52 11.48
N GLN A 75 -6.26 8.20 11.53
CA GLN A 75 -5.22 7.46 12.27
C GLN A 75 -3.81 7.70 11.71
N LEU A 76 -3.67 7.81 10.39
CA LEU A 76 -2.38 8.12 9.76
C LEU A 76 -1.94 9.56 10.04
N ASP A 77 -2.88 10.52 10.06
CA ASP A 77 -2.59 11.92 10.37
C ASP A 77 -2.21 12.09 11.85
N ASP A 78 -2.93 11.44 12.76
CA ASP A 78 -2.65 11.47 14.20
C ASP A 78 -1.27 10.85 14.54
N ASN A 79 -0.72 10.01 13.65
CA ASN A 79 0.60 9.37 13.80
C ASN A 79 1.68 9.97 12.90
N LEU A 80 1.43 11.08 12.18
CA LEU A 80 2.37 11.69 11.23
C LEU A 80 3.80 11.81 11.78
N ALA A 81 3.95 12.40 12.97
CA ALA A 81 5.25 12.63 13.60
C ALA A 81 5.95 11.35 14.10
N LYS A 82 5.23 10.23 14.21
CA LYS A 82 5.76 8.94 14.67
C LYS A 82 6.18 8.03 13.52
N ILE A 83 5.73 8.31 12.29
CA ILE A 83 6.07 7.52 11.10
C ILE A 83 7.45 7.98 10.59
N SER A 84 8.47 7.17 10.88
CA SER A 84 9.85 7.44 10.50
C SER A 84 10.20 6.87 9.11
N THR A 85 11.43 7.12 8.64
CA THR A 85 11.97 6.51 7.41
C THR A 85 12.39 5.03 7.59
N ARG A 86 12.24 4.46 8.79
CA ARG A 86 12.39 3.02 9.06
C ARG A 86 11.03 2.36 9.20
N TRP A 87 10.91 1.13 8.74
CA TRP A 87 9.73 0.29 9.00
C TRP A 87 9.59 0.06 10.51
N LEU A 88 8.50 0.56 11.08
CA LEU A 88 8.15 0.37 12.49
C LEU A 88 6.66 0.06 12.60
N PRO A 89 6.20 -0.69 13.63
CA PRO A 89 4.78 -0.87 13.88
C PRO A 89 4.07 0.49 14.01
N LEU A 90 2.99 0.66 13.25
CA LEU A 90 2.11 1.82 13.37
C LEU A 90 1.37 1.73 14.70
N PRO A 91 1.46 2.76 15.57
CA PRO A 91 0.76 2.73 16.85
C PRO A 91 -0.76 2.56 16.66
N GLY A 92 -1.32 1.52 17.27
CA GLY A 92 -2.74 1.16 17.16
C GLY A 92 -3.10 0.25 15.98
N GLY A 93 -2.18 0.00 15.06
CA GLY A 93 -2.45 -0.77 13.84
C GLY A 93 -3.47 -0.08 12.93
N LEU A 94 -4.06 -0.84 12.01
CA LEU A 94 -5.23 -0.42 11.22
C LEU A 94 -6.21 -1.59 11.16
N ARG A 95 -7.51 -1.30 11.26
CA ARG A 95 -8.58 -2.32 11.15
C ARG A 95 -8.44 -3.52 12.12
N GLY A 96 -7.75 -3.34 13.24
CA GLY A 96 -7.50 -4.41 14.22
C GLY A 96 -6.32 -5.32 13.84
N HIS A 97 -5.49 -4.91 12.87
CA HIS A 97 -4.34 -5.65 12.41
C HIS A 97 -3.06 -4.84 12.58
N GLU A 98 -1.95 -5.53 12.81
CA GLU A 98 -0.64 -4.90 12.84
C GLU A 98 -0.23 -4.46 11.44
N TYR A 99 0.26 -3.22 11.36
CA TYR A 99 0.84 -2.65 10.17
C TYR A 99 2.20 -2.09 10.51
N LEU A 100 3.23 -2.43 9.74
CA LEU A 100 4.45 -1.64 9.69
C LEU A 100 4.17 -0.41 8.83
N ALA A 101 4.66 0.74 9.27
CA ALA A 101 4.62 1.99 8.53
C ALA A 101 6.03 2.51 8.28
N ARG A 102 6.23 3.09 7.10
CA ARG A 102 7.48 3.75 6.72
C ARG A 102 7.17 4.98 5.89
N ARG A 103 7.77 6.10 6.26
CA ARG A 103 7.78 7.32 5.47
C ARG A 103 8.69 7.17 4.26
N VAL A 104 8.24 7.66 3.11
CA VAL A 104 9.00 7.68 1.86
C VAL A 104 8.74 9.01 1.14
N THR A 105 9.78 9.56 0.51
CA THR A 105 9.62 10.75 -0.34
C THR A 105 9.23 10.34 -1.76
N GLU A 106 8.69 11.28 -2.54
CA GLU A 106 8.39 11.03 -3.95
C GLU A 106 9.63 10.61 -4.76
N ASN A 107 10.77 11.30 -4.55
CA ASN A 107 12.02 10.98 -5.23
C ASN A 107 12.51 9.56 -4.89
N GLU A 108 12.40 9.16 -3.63
CA GLU A 108 12.76 7.82 -3.21
C GLU A 108 11.84 6.76 -3.81
N LEU A 109 10.53 7.02 -3.84
CA LEU A 109 9.53 6.14 -4.44
C LEU A 109 9.70 6.03 -5.96
N ALA A 110 10.13 7.08 -6.64
CA ALA A 110 10.44 7.02 -8.07
C ALA A 110 11.63 6.09 -8.39
N GLN A 111 12.55 5.91 -7.43
CA GLN A 111 13.76 5.11 -7.59
C GLN A 111 13.62 3.67 -7.07
N ARG A 112 12.87 3.45 -5.99
CA ARG A 112 12.73 2.14 -5.34
C ARG A 112 11.26 1.79 -5.16
N SER A 113 10.90 0.54 -5.47
CA SER A 113 9.54 0.07 -5.26
C SER A 113 9.28 -0.27 -3.79
N PRO A 114 8.04 -0.14 -3.29
CA PRO A 114 7.68 -0.60 -1.95
C PRO A 114 8.02 -2.07 -1.68
N PHE A 115 7.98 -2.93 -2.72
CA PHE A 115 8.39 -4.33 -2.60
C PHE A 115 9.89 -4.48 -2.29
N MET A 116 10.73 -3.72 -2.98
CA MET A 116 12.18 -3.70 -2.72
C MET A 116 12.50 -3.15 -1.34
N MET A 117 11.88 -2.04 -0.95
CA MET A 117 12.05 -1.46 0.39
C MET A 117 11.64 -2.44 1.49
N LEU A 118 10.50 -3.14 1.34
CA LEU A 118 10.09 -4.16 2.31
C LEU A 118 11.12 -5.30 2.39
N ALA A 119 11.49 -5.87 1.24
CA ALA A 119 12.36 -7.03 1.18
C ALA A 119 13.80 -6.77 1.67
N GLU A 120 14.29 -5.54 1.55
CA GLU A 120 15.66 -5.17 1.95
C GLU A 120 15.76 -4.69 3.40
N GLU A 121 14.66 -4.18 3.97
CA GLU A 121 14.71 -3.42 5.22
C GLU A 121 13.94 -4.09 6.37
N VAL A 122 13.02 -5.02 6.08
CA VAL A 122 12.29 -5.78 7.12
C VAL A 122 12.87 -7.19 7.24
N PRO A 123 13.27 -7.63 8.46
CA PRO A 123 13.78 -8.98 8.70
C PRO A 123 12.84 -10.06 8.15
N ASP A 124 13.43 -11.06 7.50
CA ASP A 124 12.77 -12.24 6.91
C ASP A 124 11.71 -11.94 5.82
N ALA A 125 11.39 -10.67 5.54
CA ALA A 125 10.36 -10.30 4.57
C ALA A 125 10.71 -10.75 3.16
N ARG A 126 12.00 -10.73 2.79
CA ARG A 126 12.50 -11.18 1.48
C ARG A 126 12.08 -12.60 1.14
N GLU A 127 12.12 -13.50 2.12
CA GLU A 127 11.78 -14.92 1.95
C GLU A 127 10.27 -15.18 2.10
N HIS A 128 9.53 -14.20 2.61
CA HIS A 128 8.12 -14.32 2.95
C HIS A 128 7.22 -13.28 2.28
N MET A 129 7.65 -12.67 1.18
CA MET A 129 6.91 -11.62 0.46
C MET A 129 5.45 -12.00 0.15
N GLY A 130 5.18 -13.27 -0.16
CA GLY A 130 3.83 -13.76 -0.43
C GLY A 130 2.86 -13.74 0.76
N SER A 131 3.38 -13.58 1.98
CA SER A 131 2.60 -13.42 3.22
C SER A 131 2.27 -11.96 3.53
N TYR A 132 2.89 -11.01 2.83
CA TYR A 132 2.68 -9.59 3.02
C TYR A 132 1.68 -9.03 2.01
N ALA A 133 0.93 -8.04 2.48
CA ALA A 133 0.21 -7.08 1.69
C ALA A 133 0.81 -5.69 1.92
N LEU A 134 0.70 -4.84 0.91
CA LEU A 134 1.27 -3.50 0.93
C LEU A 134 0.21 -2.46 0.60
N ALA A 135 0.35 -1.28 1.19
CA ALA A 135 -0.40 -0.10 0.80
C ALA A 135 0.47 1.15 0.75
N MET A 136 -0.02 2.17 0.05
CA MET A 136 0.61 3.47 -0.07
C MET A 136 -0.44 4.58 -0.01
N VAL A 137 -0.15 5.59 0.80
CA VAL A 137 -1.03 6.73 1.06
C VAL A 137 -0.21 8.01 1.12
N ARG A 138 -0.72 9.11 0.56
CA ARG A 138 -0.08 10.42 0.68
C ARG A 138 -0.34 11.02 2.07
N GLN A 139 0.69 11.54 2.74
CA GLN A 139 0.59 12.18 4.05
C GLN A 139 0.24 13.67 3.92
N SER A 140 -0.09 14.30 5.03
CA SER A 140 -0.50 15.71 5.08
C SER A 140 0.62 16.70 4.74
N ASP A 141 1.88 16.28 4.88
CA ASP A 141 3.10 17.03 4.57
C ASP A 141 3.70 16.64 3.21
N GLU A 142 2.85 16.14 2.30
CA GLU A 142 3.16 15.83 0.91
C GLU A 142 4.09 14.62 0.67
N SER A 143 4.65 14.04 1.72
CA SER A 143 5.34 12.74 1.67
C SER A 143 4.36 11.58 1.50
N PHE A 144 4.87 10.35 1.40
CA PHE A 144 4.06 9.14 1.41
C PHE A 144 4.34 8.29 2.64
N VAL A 145 3.34 7.53 3.07
CA VAL A 145 3.51 6.40 3.98
C VAL A 145 3.30 5.11 3.19
N LEU A 146 4.27 4.22 3.31
CA LEU A 146 4.16 2.82 2.93
C LEU A 146 3.69 2.04 4.15
N LEU A 147 2.76 1.12 3.91
CA LEU A 147 2.16 0.27 4.91
C LEU A 147 2.38 -1.18 4.51
N ALA A 148 2.76 -2.03 5.47
CA ALA A 148 2.91 -3.46 5.25
C ALA A 148 2.21 -4.22 6.37
N THR A 149 1.38 -5.19 6.02
CA THR A 149 0.77 -6.10 6.99
C THR A 149 1.06 -7.53 6.58
N GLN A 150 1.35 -8.38 7.57
CA GLN A 150 1.67 -9.79 7.36
C GLN A 150 0.51 -10.67 7.79
N ARG A 151 0.29 -11.74 7.04
CA ARG A 151 -0.71 -12.75 7.37
C ARG A 151 -0.50 -13.29 8.78
N ASN A 152 -1.53 -13.24 9.61
CA ASN A 152 -1.52 -13.75 10.97
C ASN A 152 -2.84 -14.46 11.27
N LEU A 153 -2.78 -15.76 11.57
CA LEU A 153 -3.97 -16.58 11.81
C LEU A 153 -4.70 -16.22 13.12
N LEU A 154 -3.97 -15.92 14.19
CA LEU A 154 -4.57 -15.60 15.49
C LEU A 154 -5.33 -14.27 15.44
N ALA A 155 -4.80 -13.31 14.68
CA ALA A 155 -5.45 -12.03 14.44
C ALA A 155 -6.48 -12.06 13.29
N LEU A 156 -6.75 -13.22 12.70
CA LEU A 156 -7.59 -13.39 11.50
C LEU A 156 -7.19 -12.49 10.32
N ASN A 157 -5.92 -12.13 10.24
CA ASN A 157 -5.37 -11.25 9.22
C ASN A 157 -4.94 -12.08 8.00
N LEU A 158 -5.65 -11.93 6.89
CA LEU A 158 -5.33 -12.57 5.61
C LEU A 158 -4.29 -11.81 4.78
N ALA A 159 -3.72 -10.74 5.33
CA ALA A 159 -2.96 -9.72 4.63
C ALA A 159 -3.73 -9.24 3.40
N SER A 160 -4.81 -8.51 3.68
CA SER A 160 -5.68 -7.87 2.69
C SER A 160 -5.62 -6.36 2.88
N ALA A 161 -4.61 -5.71 2.30
CA ALA A 161 -4.42 -4.27 2.45
C ALA A 161 -5.60 -3.44 1.91
N GLU A 162 -6.42 -3.97 1.00
CA GLU A 162 -7.66 -3.34 0.53
C GLU A 162 -8.63 -3.00 1.67
N GLU A 163 -8.49 -3.61 2.85
CA GLU A 163 -9.32 -3.29 4.03
C GLU A 163 -9.20 -1.83 4.51
N ILE A 164 -8.15 -1.11 4.11
CA ILE A 164 -7.99 0.30 4.46
C ILE A 164 -8.74 1.24 3.50
N GLN A 165 -9.33 0.69 2.43
CA GLN A 165 -10.03 1.44 1.40
C GLN A 165 -11.53 1.48 1.67
N ASP A 166 -12.16 2.53 1.18
CA ASP A 166 -13.61 2.65 1.08
C ASP A 166 -13.98 2.91 -0.37
N HIS A 167 -14.55 1.90 -1.02
CA HIS A 167 -14.95 2.00 -2.42
C HIS A 167 -16.22 2.84 -2.64
N GLN A 168 -16.93 3.21 -1.56
CA GLN A 168 -18.03 4.20 -1.61
C GLN A 168 -17.53 5.64 -1.54
N CYS A 169 -16.23 5.84 -1.25
CA CYS A 169 -15.57 7.14 -1.20
C CYS A 169 -16.25 8.14 -0.25
N ASP A 170 -16.66 7.71 0.95
CA ASP A 170 -17.29 8.56 1.96
C ASP A 170 -16.38 9.73 2.39
N ILE A 171 -15.07 9.60 2.23
CA ILE A 171 -14.08 10.66 2.49
C ILE A 171 -14.25 11.90 1.57
N LEU A 172 -14.99 11.77 0.46
CA LEU A 172 -15.24 12.86 -0.48
C LEU A 172 -16.56 13.60 -0.23
N ARG A 173 -17.32 13.19 0.81
CA ARG A 173 -18.61 13.78 1.17
C ARG A 173 -18.49 14.89 2.21
#